data_AF-A0A8X6S6U2-F1
#
_entry.id   AF-A0A8X6S6U2-F1
#
_cell.length_a   1.000
_cell.length_b   1.000
_cell.length_c   1.000
_cell.angle_alpha   90.00
_cell.angle_beta   90.00
_cell.angle_gamma   90.00
#
_symmetry.space_group_name_H-M   'P 1'
#
loop_
_entity.id
_entity.type
_entity.pdbx_description
1 polymer ?
#
loop_
_entity_poly.entity_id
_entity_poly.type
_entity_poly.pdbx_seq_one_letter_code
_entity_poly.pdbx_strand_id
1 'polypeptide(L)'
;MYRQILVDPNQRDLQRIMWKTSADAPVKTYKLATVTYGTVSAPFLATRTLRALADEEKRNFLTQQILSQLLQRGGFELHKWVSNSPELLKDLSTSSYVFDKEFQDAPVKTLGMLWDPKLDCLTYKVKISNKVNFSKRDVLSEIARLYDPLGLIGPIVTKAKIFIQELWKIKLDWSEQLPPDAMEEWMNFYQKLAKVNNFKIPRCILLPATIRIEVHGFSDASERAYAAVVYIKCFNESGQSQTRLLCSKSRVAPLKTLTIPRLELSAALLLSRLVKKVVPILQLPINKIWMWTDSTIALAWIKTEPHKLKTFVSNRVAEIQALSKDYHWKHVSSKNNPADLISRGCNVDELLKNEMWFSGPDLQTDEYEDNQLFPDPSYRDELKCAVTLSMTEFINNIKAKESCNKEKYLTADEVKRSTEFLAKIAQLSEFKAEIDALKKVKVFQKHNRETSGSSRKNNVAVGCLVLLKENDLPPCKWTMARILRLFMELTVRSESLN
;
A
#
# COMPACT_ATOMS: atom_id res chain seq x y z
N MET A 1 12.95 -17.05 32.37
CA MET A 1 11.55 -16.81 31.97
C MET A 1 10.79 -18.11 31.75
N TYR A 2 10.93 -18.84 30.62
CA TYR A 2 10.07 -20.02 30.34
C TYR A 2 10.17 -21.15 31.37
N ARG A 3 11.37 -21.43 31.88
CA ARG A 3 11.62 -22.49 32.87
C ARG A 3 10.99 -22.23 34.25
N GLN A 4 10.35 -21.08 34.46
CA GLN A 4 9.63 -20.75 35.69
C GLN A 4 8.16 -21.19 35.65
N ILE A 5 7.66 -21.58 34.48
CA ILE A 5 6.25 -21.96 34.28
C ILE A 5 6.17 -23.47 34.28
N LEU A 6 5.45 -24.04 35.25
CA LEU A 6 5.21 -25.48 35.31
C LEU A 6 4.25 -25.93 34.20
N VAL A 7 4.56 -27.09 33.61
CA VAL A 7 3.69 -27.79 32.68
C VAL A 7 2.80 -28.72 33.49
N ASP A 8 1.50 -28.70 33.16
CA ASP A 8 0.52 -29.61 33.74
C ASP A 8 1.05 -31.06 33.69
N PRO A 9 1.03 -31.81 34.81
CA PRO A 9 1.55 -33.18 34.86
C PRO A 9 1.06 -34.08 33.72
N ASN A 10 -0.20 -33.92 33.29
CA ASN A 10 -0.81 -34.72 32.23
C ASN A 10 -0.23 -34.39 30.84
N GLN A 11 0.36 -33.21 30.67
CA GLN A 11 0.94 -32.74 29.41
C GLN A 11 2.46 -32.88 29.34
N ARG A 12 3.14 -33.22 30.44
CA ARG A 12 4.62 -33.34 30.48
C ARG A 12 5.15 -34.40 29.52
N ASP A 13 4.33 -35.39 29.18
CA ASP A 13 4.71 -36.43 28.23
C ASP A 13 4.91 -35.88 26.80
N LEU A 14 4.21 -34.81 26.45
CA LEU A 14 4.36 -34.09 25.19
C LEU A 14 5.73 -33.39 25.07
N GLN A 15 6.45 -33.23 26.18
CA GLN A 15 7.80 -32.63 26.23
C GLN A 15 8.87 -33.66 26.59
N ARG A 16 8.62 -34.94 26.29
CA ARG A 16 9.56 -36.02 26.53
C ARG A 16 10.78 -35.89 25.60
N ILE A 17 11.97 -35.98 26.18
CA ILE A 17 13.23 -36.03 25.43
C ILE A 17 13.98 -37.32 25.73
N MET A 18 14.75 -37.78 24.75
CA MET A 18 15.74 -38.84 24.92
C MET A 18 17.12 -38.21 24.99
N TRP A 19 17.96 -38.70 25.91
CA TRP A 19 19.31 -38.18 26.10
C TRP A 19 20.30 -39.32 26.28
N LYS A 20 21.46 -39.17 25.65
CA LYS A 20 22.59 -40.10 25.72
C LYS A 20 23.83 -39.29 26.05
N THR A 21 24.54 -39.66 27.11
CA THR A 21 25.75 -38.92 27.54
C THR A 21 26.99 -39.26 26.70
N SER A 22 27.02 -40.44 26.08
CA SER A 22 28.08 -40.91 25.17
C SER A 22 27.51 -41.94 24.19
N ALA A 23 28.28 -42.29 23.15
CA ALA A 23 27.84 -43.23 22.12
C ALA A 23 27.48 -44.64 22.65
N ASP A 24 28.01 -45.03 23.81
CA ASP A 24 27.79 -46.36 24.40
C ASP A 24 26.87 -46.35 25.63
N ALA A 25 26.53 -45.18 26.16
CA ALA A 25 25.66 -45.06 27.34
C ALA A 25 24.21 -45.46 27.03
N PRO A 26 23.45 -46.03 27.98
CA PRO A 26 22.03 -46.32 27.77
C PRO A 26 21.22 -45.03 27.53
N VAL A 27 20.23 -45.10 26.64
CA VAL A 27 19.33 -43.96 26.36
C VAL A 27 18.47 -43.70 27.59
N LYS A 28 18.53 -42.47 28.11
CA LYS A 28 17.69 -42.02 29.21
C LYS A 28 16.51 -41.21 28.67
N THR A 29 15.35 -41.37 29.28
CA THR A 29 14.14 -40.60 28.96
C THR A 29 13.86 -39.59 30.05
N TYR A 30 13.64 -38.34 29.67
CA TYR A 30 13.29 -37.25 30.58
C TYR A 30 11.96 -36.63 30.19
N LYS A 31 11.15 -36.25 31.18
CA LYS A 31 9.95 -35.44 30.98
C LYS A 31 10.20 -34.05 31.54
N LEU A 32 10.14 -33.04 30.69
CA LEU A 32 10.43 -31.67 31.10
C LEU A 32 9.23 -31.10 31.85
N ALA A 33 9.43 -30.73 33.12
CA ALA A 33 8.36 -30.29 34.01
C ALA A 33 7.96 -28.82 33.85
N THR A 34 8.74 -28.06 33.10
CA THR A 34 8.58 -26.61 32.90
C THR A 34 8.56 -26.28 31.43
N VAL A 35 7.91 -25.20 31.03
CA VAL A 35 7.86 -24.74 29.64
C VAL A 35 9.27 -24.61 29.06
N THR A 36 9.46 -25.21 27.88
CA THR A 36 10.76 -25.30 27.20
C THR A 36 10.84 -24.38 25.99
N TYR A 37 12.07 -23.98 25.67
CA TYR A 37 12.37 -23.16 24.50
C TYR A 37 12.00 -23.91 23.21
N GLY A 38 11.54 -23.17 22.21
CA GLY A 38 11.16 -23.72 20.90
C GLY A 38 9.74 -24.28 20.82
N THR A 39 9.00 -24.37 21.94
CA THR A 39 7.58 -24.74 21.90
C THR A 39 6.71 -23.56 21.46
N VAL A 40 5.69 -23.84 20.64
CA VAL A 40 4.78 -22.82 20.06
C VAL A 40 4.04 -22.04 21.15
N SER A 41 3.70 -22.69 22.26
CA SER A 41 2.96 -22.08 23.37
C SER A 41 3.83 -21.26 24.33
N ALA A 42 5.16 -21.42 24.33
CA ALA A 42 6.03 -20.77 25.31
C ALA A 42 5.90 -19.23 25.36
N PRO A 43 5.91 -18.49 24.23
CA PRO A 43 5.77 -17.03 24.25
C PRO A 43 4.40 -16.59 24.80
N PHE A 44 3.33 -17.33 24.45
CA PHE A 44 1.99 -17.04 24.93
C PHE A 44 1.89 -17.21 26.45
N LEU A 45 2.38 -18.33 26.99
CA LEU A 45 2.32 -18.62 28.43
C LEU A 45 3.12 -17.60 29.25
N ALA A 46 4.31 -17.23 28.78
CA ALA A 46 5.12 -16.19 29.44
C ALA A 46 4.41 -14.82 29.41
N THR A 47 3.89 -14.41 28.24
CA THR A 47 3.18 -13.14 28.10
C THR A 47 1.89 -13.11 28.93
N ARG A 48 1.17 -14.23 29.02
CA ARG A 48 -0.05 -14.34 29.82
C ARG A 48 0.23 -14.24 31.31
N THR A 49 1.34 -14.83 31.77
CA THR A 49 1.81 -14.71 33.17
C THR A 49 2.08 -13.25 33.51
N LEU A 50 2.84 -12.54 32.66
CA LEU A 50 3.11 -11.10 32.84
C LEU A 50 1.82 -10.26 32.86
N ARG A 51 0.87 -10.54 31.95
CA ARG A 51 -0.42 -9.84 31.93
C ARG A 51 -1.25 -10.12 33.18
N ALA A 52 -1.31 -11.38 33.64
CA ALA A 52 -2.06 -11.74 34.83
C ALA A 52 -1.51 -11.02 36.08
N LEU A 53 -0.19 -11.03 36.26
CA LEU A 53 0.48 -10.27 37.32
C LEU A 53 0.15 -8.77 37.22
N ALA A 54 0.19 -8.22 36.01
CA ALA A 54 -0.13 -6.81 35.81
C ALA A 54 -1.62 -6.49 36.06
N ASP A 55 -2.52 -7.41 35.76
CA ASP A 55 -3.95 -7.25 35.99
C ASP A 55 -4.31 -7.29 37.48
N GLU A 56 -3.61 -8.11 38.27
CA GLU A 56 -3.78 -8.22 39.73
C GLU A 56 -3.33 -6.94 40.45
N GLU A 57 -2.25 -6.29 39.99
CA GLU A 57 -1.63 -5.14 40.66
C GLU A 57 -1.94 -3.78 40.00
N LYS A 58 -3.05 -3.67 39.24
CA LYS A 58 -3.43 -2.50 38.41
C LYS A 58 -3.28 -1.10 39.04
N ARG A 59 -3.19 -0.99 40.36
CA ARG A 59 -3.17 0.28 41.12
C ARG A 59 -1.79 0.68 41.69
N ASN A 60 -0.77 -0.19 41.65
CA ASN A 60 0.46 0.00 42.43
C ASN A 60 1.78 0.06 41.62
N PHE A 61 1.77 0.41 40.33
CA PHE A 61 2.97 0.41 39.47
C PHE A 61 4.02 1.51 39.73
N LEU A 62 4.03 2.12 40.91
CA LEU A 62 4.73 3.39 41.11
C LEU A 62 6.23 3.26 41.40
N THR A 63 6.75 2.06 41.71
CA THR A 63 8.19 1.89 42.00
C THR A 63 8.77 0.58 41.46
N GLN A 64 10.09 0.60 41.20
CA GLN A 64 10.88 -0.55 40.76
C GLN A 64 10.76 -1.74 41.73
N GLN A 65 10.66 -1.47 43.03
CA GLN A 65 10.55 -2.50 44.08
C GLN A 65 9.27 -3.31 43.93
N ILE A 66 8.13 -2.65 43.75
CA ILE A 66 6.84 -3.31 43.57
C ILE A 66 6.86 -4.15 42.29
N LEU A 67 7.40 -3.62 41.20
CA LEU A 67 7.51 -4.37 39.95
C LEU A 67 8.43 -5.60 40.08
N SER A 68 9.56 -5.46 40.78
CA SER A 68 10.50 -6.56 41.02
C SER A 68 9.87 -7.65 41.86
N GLN A 69 9.19 -7.30 42.96
CA GLN A 69 8.46 -8.25 43.80
C GLN A 69 7.32 -8.93 43.02
N LEU A 70 6.57 -8.17 42.23
CA LEU A 70 5.49 -8.69 41.41
C LEU A 70 5.99 -9.72 40.39
N LEU A 71 7.08 -9.40 39.69
CA LEU A 71 7.67 -10.30 38.69
C LEU A 71 8.32 -11.52 39.35
N GLN A 72 8.89 -11.37 40.55
CA GLN A 72 9.42 -12.46 41.34
C GLN A 72 8.34 -13.49 41.71
N ARG A 73 7.06 -13.10 41.89
CA ARG A 73 5.94 -14.05 42.04
C ARG A 73 5.79 -14.98 40.84
N GLY A 74 6.16 -14.52 39.64
CA GLY A 74 6.23 -15.33 38.42
C GLY A 74 7.59 -16.01 38.18
N GLY A 75 8.52 -15.94 39.15
CA GLY A 75 9.90 -16.41 39.01
C GLY A 75 10.75 -15.56 38.05
N PHE A 76 10.30 -14.36 37.67
CA PHE A 76 11.01 -13.47 36.76
C PHE A 76 11.90 -12.51 37.55
N GLU A 77 13.20 -12.72 37.47
CA GLU A 77 14.19 -11.79 37.99
C GLU A 77 14.52 -10.70 36.96
N LEU A 78 14.43 -9.43 37.37
CA LEU A 78 14.77 -8.29 36.51
C LEU A 78 16.27 -8.02 36.55
N HIS A 79 16.93 -8.17 35.41
CA HIS A 79 18.39 -7.95 35.30
C HIS A 79 18.80 -6.58 34.76
N LYS A 80 17.89 -5.82 34.14
CA LYS A 80 18.18 -4.49 33.56
C LYS A 80 17.02 -3.54 33.79
N TRP A 81 17.27 -2.43 34.47
CA TRP A 81 16.30 -1.38 34.74
C TRP A 81 16.81 -0.04 34.19
N VAL A 82 15.99 0.62 33.38
CA VAL A 82 16.32 1.89 32.73
C VAL A 82 15.05 2.74 32.69
N SER A 83 15.16 4.02 33.03
CA SER A 83 14.05 4.96 33.13
C SER A 83 14.47 6.34 32.61
N ASN A 84 13.52 7.08 32.03
CA ASN A 84 13.69 8.51 31.73
C ASN A 84 13.41 9.42 32.94
N SER A 85 12.86 8.88 34.03
CA SER A 85 12.72 9.58 35.31
C SER A 85 13.82 9.14 36.29
N PRO A 86 14.69 10.07 36.74
CA PRO A 86 15.72 9.79 37.74
C PRO A 86 15.13 9.36 39.09
N GLU A 87 13.92 9.78 39.43
CA GLU A 87 13.25 9.41 40.69
C GLU A 87 13.02 7.90 40.77
N LEU A 88 12.64 7.27 39.65
CA LEU A 88 12.44 5.83 39.53
C LEU A 88 13.76 5.02 39.56
N LEU A 89 14.91 5.69 39.59
CA LEU A 89 16.24 5.08 39.70
C LEU A 89 16.86 5.25 41.10
N LYS A 90 16.22 5.97 42.04
CA LYS A 90 16.78 6.19 43.38
C LYS A 90 16.70 4.95 44.28
N ASP A 91 15.74 4.06 44.04
CA ASP A 91 15.46 2.87 44.87
C ASP A 91 16.32 1.63 44.53
N LEU A 92 17.41 1.81 43.77
CA LEU A 92 18.24 0.71 43.21
C LEU A 92 19.02 -0.13 44.25
N SER A 93 18.95 0.18 45.54
CA SER A 93 19.75 -0.49 46.60
C SER A 93 19.27 -1.89 46.98
N THR A 94 18.18 -2.41 46.40
CA THR A 94 17.50 -3.62 46.89
C THR A 94 17.73 -4.90 46.08
N SER A 95 18.62 -4.92 45.08
CA SER A 95 18.98 -6.17 44.39
C SER A 95 20.47 -6.46 44.50
N SER A 96 20.79 -7.71 44.83
CA SER A 96 22.12 -8.36 44.84
C SER A 96 22.90 -8.28 43.51
N TYR A 97 22.36 -7.60 42.51
CA TYR A 97 22.97 -7.34 41.21
C TYR A 97 23.32 -5.85 41.12
N VAL A 98 24.61 -5.53 41.11
CA VAL A 98 25.10 -4.17 40.85
C VAL A 98 24.84 -3.87 39.38
N PHE A 99 23.87 -2.99 39.10
CA PHE A 99 23.67 -2.48 37.76
C PHE A 99 24.89 -1.64 37.38
N ASP A 100 25.57 -2.00 36.29
CA ASP A 100 26.63 -1.17 35.72
C ASP A 100 26.05 0.23 35.44
N LYS A 101 26.52 1.22 36.21
CA LYS A 101 26.13 2.63 36.06
C LYS A 101 26.40 3.17 34.65
N GLU A 102 27.27 2.51 33.88
CA GLU A 102 27.59 2.84 32.49
C GLU A 102 26.38 2.78 31.53
N PHE A 103 25.31 2.04 31.86
CA PHE A 103 24.13 1.94 31.01
C PHE A 103 23.11 3.07 31.17
N GLN A 104 23.28 3.95 32.17
CA GLN A 104 22.36 5.08 32.38
C GLN A 104 22.59 6.23 31.38
N ASP A 105 23.77 6.25 30.74
CA ASP A 105 24.26 7.37 29.94
C ASP A 105 24.31 7.09 28.43
N ALA A 106 24.02 5.86 28.01
CA ALA A 106 24.07 5.43 26.62
C ALA A 106 22.70 4.97 26.11
N PRO A 107 22.39 5.15 24.81
CA PRO A 107 21.18 4.60 24.22
C PRO A 107 21.10 3.08 24.40
N VAL A 108 19.96 2.60 24.90
CA VAL A 108 19.69 1.19 25.17
C VAL A 108 18.79 0.58 24.12
N LYS A 109 18.97 -0.71 23.82
CA LYS A 109 18.13 -1.41 22.84
C LYS A 109 16.80 -1.81 23.46
N THR A 110 15.70 -1.25 22.95
CA THR A 110 14.33 -1.45 23.42
C THR A 110 13.44 -1.86 22.25
N LEU A 111 12.86 -3.05 22.31
CA LEU A 111 11.97 -3.61 21.26
C LEU A 111 12.57 -3.58 19.83
N GLY A 112 13.90 -3.70 19.75
CA GLY A 112 14.65 -3.68 18.49
C GLY A 112 15.16 -2.30 18.07
N MET A 113 14.63 -1.22 18.65
CA MET A 113 15.06 0.18 18.46
C MET A 113 16.10 0.59 19.50
N LEU A 114 16.80 1.71 19.29
CA LEU A 114 17.57 2.35 20.36
C LEU A 114 16.74 3.46 21.00
N TRP A 115 16.83 3.56 22.32
CA TRP A 115 16.17 4.58 23.13
C TRP A 115 17.21 5.25 24.03
N ASP A 116 17.28 6.57 23.94
CA ASP A 116 18.04 7.43 24.85
C ASP A 116 17.12 7.80 26.04
N PRO A 117 17.35 7.26 27.24
CA PRO A 117 16.49 7.52 28.40
C PRO A 117 16.59 8.96 28.89
N LYS A 118 17.76 9.60 28.76
CA LYS A 118 17.98 10.97 29.27
C LYS A 118 17.17 11.99 28.48
N LEU A 119 17.17 11.86 27.16
CA LEU A 119 16.43 12.75 26.27
C LEU A 119 15.00 12.27 25.98
N ASP A 120 14.66 11.05 26.42
CA ASP A 120 13.45 10.33 26.09
C ASP A 120 13.16 10.26 24.57
N CYS A 121 14.20 9.90 23.80
CA CYS A 121 14.16 9.88 22.34
C CYS A 121 14.50 8.50 21.78
N LEU A 122 13.82 8.10 20.71
CA LEU A 122 14.23 7.01 19.86
C LEU A 122 15.38 7.47 18.95
N THR A 123 16.39 6.62 18.81
CA THR A 123 17.61 6.88 18.04
C THR A 123 17.96 5.68 17.15
N TYR A 124 18.96 5.85 16.29
CA TYR A 124 19.44 4.84 15.36
C TYR A 124 20.95 4.65 15.49
N LYS A 125 21.43 3.47 15.10
CA LYS A 125 22.86 3.17 15.02
C LYS A 125 23.19 2.44 13.73
N VAL A 126 23.74 3.21 12.80
CA VAL A 126 24.24 2.80 11.51
C VAL A 126 25.76 2.88 11.54
N LYS A 127 26.41 1.79 11.16
CA LYS A 127 27.86 1.71 10.98
C LYS A 127 28.15 1.53 9.50
N ILE A 128 29.01 2.39 8.96
CA ILE A 128 29.48 2.27 7.58
C ILE A 128 30.73 1.39 7.57
N SER A 129 30.71 0.36 6.73
CA SER A 129 31.86 -0.49 6.45
C SER A 129 32.71 0.10 5.33
N ASN A 130 34.03 -0.13 5.35
CA ASN A 130 34.97 0.22 4.26
C ASN A 130 34.81 -0.64 2.99
N LYS A 131 33.66 -1.27 2.80
CA LYS A 131 33.35 -2.09 1.63
C LYS A 131 33.12 -1.17 0.44
N VAL A 132 33.84 -1.41 -0.65
CA VAL A 132 33.78 -0.61 -1.88
C VAL A 132 32.94 -1.26 -2.98
N ASN A 133 32.82 -2.59 -2.96
CA ASN A 133 32.05 -3.34 -3.94
C ASN A 133 30.80 -3.93 -3.29
N PHE A 134 29.64 -3.64 -3.86
CA PHE A 134 28.37 -4.19 -3.40
C PHE A 134 27.78 -5.13 -4.45
N SER A 135 27.13 -6.19 -3.98
CA SER A 135 26.16 -6.96 -4.77
C SER A 135 24.74 -6.55 -4.40
N LYS A 136 23.74 -6.98 -5.20
CA LYS A 136 22.33 -6.81 -4.86
C LYS A 136 21.98 -7.37 -3.48
N ARG A 137 22.57 -8.51 -3.10
CA ARG A 137 22.41 -9.13 -1.76
C ARG A 137 22.97 -8.23 -0.66
N ASP A 138 24.13 -7.61 -0.90
CA ASP A 138 24.74 -6.72 0.08
C ASP A 138 23.89 -5.47 0.31
N VAL A 139 23.41 -4.84 -0.77
CA VAL A 139 22.49 -3.69 -0.71
C VAL A 139 21.26 -4.04 0.13
N LEU A 140 20.61 -5.18 -0.16
CA LEU A 140 19.44 -5.62 0.59
C LEU A 140 19.76 -5.87 2.08
N SER A 141 20.92 -6.44 2.38
CA SER A 141 21.40 -6.64 3.75
C SER A 141 21.58 -5.30 4.47
N GLU A 142 22.19 -4.29 3.84
CA GLU A 142 22.34 -2.96 4.45
C GLU A 142 20.98 -2.31 4.73
N ILE A 143 20.03 -2.41 3.80
CA ILE A 143 18.66 -1.91 3.99
C ILE A 143 17.96 -2.62 5.16
N ALA A 144 18.10 -3.93 5.26
CA ALA A 144 17.48 -4.71 6.34
C ALA A 144 18.05 -4.38 7.73
N ARG A 145 19.29 -3.89 7.81
CA ARG A 145 19.89 -3.41 9.08
C ARG A 145 19.29 -2.08 9.55
N LEU A 146 18.69 -1.29 8.65
CA LEU A 146 17.91 -0.09 9.01
C LEU A 146 16.55 -0.50 9.58
N TYR A 147 16.58 -1.09 10.78
CA TYR A 147 15.38 -1.54 11.49
C TYR A 147 14.54 -0.32 11.91
N ASP A 148 13.46 -0.07 11.17
CA ASP A 148 12.50 1.02 11.41
C ASP A 148 11.05 0.47 11.37
N PRO A 149 10.58 -0.14 12.47
CA PRO A 149 9.27 -0.79 12.52
C PRO A 149 8.11 0.21 12.50
N LEU A 150 8.35 1.47 12.89
CA LEU A 150 7.35 2.54 12.92
C LEU A 150 7.39 3.40 11.65
N GLY A 151 8.40 3.28 10.79
CA GLY A 151 8.54 4.11 9.60
C GLY A 151 8.96 5.56 9.92
N LEU A 152 9.67 5.81 11.03
CA LEU A 152 10.03 7.17 11.42
C LEU A 152 11.10 7.78 10.50
N ILE A 153 11.94 6.94 9.88
CA ILE A 153 12.87 7.29 8.80
C ILE A 153 12.41 6.70 7.47
N GLY A 154 11.10 6.45 7.34
CA GLY A 154 10.43 5.84 6.20
C GLY A 154 10.85 6.40 4.84
N PRO A 155 11.05 7.72 4.64
CA PRO A 155 11.54 8.29 3.39
C PRO A 155 12.91 7.76 2.95
N ILE A 156 13.85 7.64 3.89
CA ILE A 156 15.22 7.12 3.62
C ILE A 156 15.12 5.64 3.24
N VAL A 157 14.36 4.86 4.01
CA VAL A 157 14.15 3.43 3.75
C VAL A 157 13.44 3.21 2.41
N THR A 158 12.51 4.10 2.05
CA THR A 158 11.78 4.01 0.78
C THR A 158 12.68 4.31 -0.41
N LYS A 159 13.55 5.32 -0.32
CA LYS A 159 14.57 5.58 -1.34
C LYS A 159 15.43 4.34 -1.61
N ALA A 160 15.90 3.68 -0.54
CA ALA A 160 16.70 2.47 -0.66
C ALA A 160 15.90 1.28 -1.25
N LYS A 161 14.63 1.12 -0.88
CA LYS A 161 13.73 0.12 -1.47
C LYS A 161 13.43 0.38 -2.95
N ILE A 162 13.35 1.63 -3.37
CA ILE A 162 13.19 1.93 -4.78
C ILE A 162 14.46 1.56 -5.54
N PHE A 163 15.64 1.87 -5.00
CA PHE A 163 16.92 1.46 -5.58
C PHE A 163 17.00 -0.06 -5.79
N ILE A 164 16.55 -0.88 -4.82
CA ILE A 164 16.52 -2.34 -4.99
C ILE A 164 15.60 -2.79 -6.15
N GLN A 165 14.52 -2.07 -6.40
CA GLN A 165 13.63 -2.35 -7.51
C GLN A 165 14.30 -2.00 -8.85
N GLU A 166 15.06 -0.92 -8.94
CA GLU A 166 15.81 -0.59 -10.15
C GLU A 166 16.83 -1.70 -10.48
N LEU A 167 17.52 -2.24 -9.47
CA LEU A 167 18.42 -3.39 -9.65
C LEU A 167 17.69 -4.65 -10.16
N TRP A 168 16.42 -4.84 -9.80
CA TRP A 168 15.60 -5.92 -10.37
C TRP A 168 15.18 -5.65 -11.82
N LYS A 169 14.92 -4.38 -12.20
CA LYS A 169 14.55 -4.03 -13.58
C LYS A 169 15.69 -4.30 -14.56
N ILE A 170 16.93 -4.07 -14.15
CA ILE A 170 18.13 -4.42 -14.94
C ILE A 170 18.48 -5.93 -14.88
N LYS A 171 17.67 -6.74 -14.18
CA LYS A 171 17.85 -8.19 -14.03
C LYS A 171 19.20 -8.61 -13.43
N LEU A 172 19.79 -7.77 -12.57
CA LEU A 172 21.06 -8.06 -11.89
C LEU A 172 20.91 -9.29 -10.99
N ASP A 173 21.87 -10.20 -10.97
CA ASP A 173 21.83 -11.38 -10.11
C ASP A 173 22.16 -11.06 -8.63
N TRP A 174 21.90 -12.02 -7.73
CA TRP A 174 22.04 -11.78 -6.28
C TRP A 174 23.47 -11.49 -5.82
N SER A 175 24.43 -12.20 -6.41
CA SER A 175 25.85 -12.12 -6.05
C SER A 175 26.67 -11.32 -7.05
N GLU A 176 26.04 -10.85 -8.13
CA GLU A 176 26.66 -10.02 -9.15
C GLU A 176 26.95 -8.62 -8.60
N GLN A 177 28.07 -8.03 -9.03
CA GLN A 177 28.46 -6.69 -8.62
C GLN A 177 27.55 -5.64 -9.24
N LEU A 178 27.30 -4.54 -8.52
CA LEU A 178 26.54 -3.42 -9.09
C LEU A 178 27.27 -2.84 -10.31
N PRO A 179 26.54 -2.50 -11.39
CA PRO A 179 27.08 -1.73 -12.50
C PRO A 179 27.66 -0.39 -12.02
N PRO A 180 28.61 0.22 -12.75
CA PRO A 180 29.29 1.45 -12.32
C PRO A 180 28.34 2.57 -11.88
N ASP A 181 27.33 2.88 -12.70
CA ASP A 181 26.36 3.95 -12.43
C ASP A 181 25.55 3.68 -11.15
N ALA A 182 25.11 2.43 -10.97
CA ALA A 182 24.35 2.01 -9.79
C ALA A 182 25.24 1.97 -8.54
N MET A 183 26.51 1.60 -8.68
CA MET A 183 27.48 1.63 -7.59
C MET A 183 27.73 3.07 -7.11
N GLU A 184 27.87 4.02 -8.04
CA GLU A 184 28.05 5.43 -7.70
C GLU A 184 26.83 5.98 -6.96
N GLU A 185 25.62 5.75 -7.47
CA GLU A 185 24.37 6.15 -6.79
C GLU A 185 24.27 5.53 -5.39
N TRP A 186 24.53 4.22 -5.28
CA TRP A 186 24.48 3.51 -4.02
C TRP A 186 25.51 4.03 -3.03
N MET A 187 26.76 4.23 -3.44
CA MET A 187 27.82 4.73 -2.55
C MET A 187 27.52 6.14 -2.06
N ASN A 188 27.01 7.02 -2.92
CA ASN A 188 26.57 8.36 -2.55
C ASN A 188 25.46 8.34 -1.49
N PHE A 189 24.53 7.38 -1.58
CA PHE A 189 23.50 7.17 -0.56
C PHE A 189 24.06 6.52 0.73
N TYR A 190 24.83 5.45 0.58
CA TYR A 190 25.38 4.63 1.66
C TYR A 190 26.29 5.42 2.60
N GLN A 191 27.21 6.23 2.06
CA GLN A 191 28.11 7.06 2.87
C GLN A 191 27.33 8.07 3.73
N LYS A 192 26.19 8.57 3.24
CA LYS A 192 25.34 9.50 3.98
C LYS A 192 24.50 8.81 5.06
N LEU A 193 24.32 7.48 5.01
CA LEU A 193 23.55 6.73 6.01
C LEU A 193 24.12 6.84 7.42
N ALA A 194 25.41 7.11 7.60
CA ALA A 194 25.99 7.37 8.92
C ALA A 194 25.27 8.51 9.67
N LYS A 195 24.77 9.50 8.93
CA LYS A 195 24.05 10.67 9.49
C LYS A 195 22.69 10.31 10.09
N VAL A 196 22.16 9.10 9.83
CA VAL A 196 20.94 8.60 10.48
C VAL A 196 21.12 8.52 12.00
N ASN A 197 22.36 8.39 12.48
CA ASN A 197 22.69 8.42 13.91
C ASN A 197 22.35 9.76 14.59
N ASN A 198 22.14 10.82 13.81
CA ASN A 198 21.83 12.15 14.33
C ASN A 198 20.33 12.34 14.62
N PHE A 199 19.45 11.42 14.19
CA PHE A 199 18.03 11.51 14.50
C PHE A 199 17.79 11.29 16.00
N LYS A 200 17.09 12.24 16.61
CA LYS A 200 16.57 12.17 17.97
C LYS A 200 15.07 12.39 17.91
N ILE A 201 14.30 11.31 17.91
CA ILE A 201 12.85 11.36 17.70
C ILE A 201 12.17 11.18 19.05
N PRO A 202 11.43 12.18 19.57
CA PRO A 202 10.80 12.07 20.87
C PRO A 202 9.90 10.83 20.98
N ARG A 203 10.11 10.00 22.00
CA ARG A 203 9.34 8.76 22.21
C ARG A 203 7.93 9.04 22.69
N CYS A 204 7.78 9.95 23.64
CA CYS A 204 6.45 10.35 24.13
C CYS A 204 5.71 11.10 23.03
N ILE A 205 4.50 10.67 22.69
CA ILE A 205 3.71 11.30 21.62
C ILE A 205 2.67 12.29 22.17
N LEU A 206 2.47 12.30 23.49
CA LEU A 206 1.47 13.11 24.17
C LEU A 206 2.06 14.39 24.73
N LEU A 207 1.22 15.42 24.80
CA LEU A 207 1.51 16.64 25.55
C LEU A 207 1.10 16.44 27.02
N PRO A 208 1.82 17.02 28.00
CA PRO A 208 1.35 17.04 29.39
C PRO A 208 -0.05 17.66 29.49
N ALA A 209 -0.91 17.11 30.36
CA ALA A 209 -2.29 17.55 30.53
C ALA A 209 -3.10 17.62 29.22
N THR A 210 -2.93 16.62 28.34
CA THR A 210 -3.72 16.52 27.10
C THR A 210 -5.19 16.28 27.40
N ILE A 211 -6.06 17.17 26.91
CA ILE A 211 -7.52 17.07 27.03
C ILE A 211 -8.19 16.59 25.75
N ARG A 212 -7.52 16.76 24.61
CA ARG A 212 -8.06 16.41 23.30
C ARG A 212 -6.97 15.83 22.40
N ILE A 213 -7.31 14.74 21.74
CA ILE A 213 -6.42 13.98 20.86
C ILE A 213 -7.10 13.81 19.50
N GLU A 214 -6.40 14.22 18.45
CA GLU A 214 -6.78 13.99 17.06
C GLU A 214 -5.72 13.14 16.35
N VAL A 215 -6.16 12.30 15.42
CA VAL A 215 -5.28 11.54 14.53
C VAL A 215 -5.40 12.09 13.13
N HIS A 216 -4.26 12.40 12.51
CA HIS A 216 -4.19 12.92 11.15
C HIS A 216 -3.39 11.95 10.27
N GLY A 217 -4.08 11.31 9.33
CA GLY A 217 -3.50 10.40 8.36
C GLY A 217 -3.35 11.07 7.00
N PHE A 218 -2.19 10.97 6.37
CA PHE A 218 -1.92 11.52 5.04
C PHE A 218 -1.53 10.40 4.09
N SER A 219 -2.03 10.43 2.86
CA SER A 219 -1.67 9.48 1.81
C SER A 219 -1.25 10.20 0.54
N ASP A 220 -0.24 9.63 -0.12
CA ASP A 220 0.24 10.12 -1.41
C ASP A 220 0.82 8.96 -2.25
N ALA A 221 0.87 9.16 -3.57
CA ALA A 221 1.51 8.26 -4.50
C ALA A 221 2.31 8.97 -5.59
N SER A 222 3.48 8.41 -5.87
CA SER A 222 4.28 8.70 -7.06
C SER A 222 4.32 7.49 -7.99
N GLU A 223 4.92 7.66 -9.16
CA GLU A 223 5.22 6.56 -10.09
C GLU A 223 6.13 5.48 -9.47
N ARG A 224 6.90 5.84 -8.43
CA ARG A 224 7.94 4.97 -7.84
C ARG A 224 7.46 4.27 -6.58
N ALA A 225 6.65 4.92 -5.75
CA ALA A 225 6.07 4.33 -4.54
C ALA A 225 4.82 5.08 -4.10
N TYR A 226 4.01 4.43 -3.27
CA TYR A 226 2.87 5.05 -2.59
C TYR A 226 2.97 4.80 -1.09
N ALA A 227 2.43 5.73 -0.32
CA ALA A 227 2.71 5.78 1.10
C ALA A 227 1.58 6.40 1.92
N ALA A 228 1.67 6.16 3.22
CA ALA A 228 0.78 6.66 4.24
C ALA A 228 1.59 7.10 5.45
N VAL A 229 1.21 8.23 6.06
CA VAL A 229 1.85 8.79 7.25
C VAL A 229 0.76 9.14 8.26
N VAL A 230 0.99 8.84 9.54
CA VAL A 230 0.02 9.10 10.60
C VAL A 230 0.67 9.94 11.68
N TYR A 231 0.00 11.03 12.04
CA TYR A 231 0.36 11.94 13.12
C TYR A 231 -0.68 11.89 14.22
N ILE A 232 -0.24 12.19 15.43
CA ILE A 232 -1.12 12.49 16.55
C ILE A 232 -1.00 13.98 16.88
N LYS A 233 -2.13 14.65 17.07
CA LYS A 233 -2.21 16.06 17.46
C LYS A 233 -2.90 16.14 18.81
N CYS A 234 -2.19 16.67 19.80
CA CYS A 234 -2.67 16.83 21.17
C CYS A 234 -2.93 18.29 21.47
N PHE A 235 -3.93 18.56 22.31
CA PHE A 235 -4.24 19.90 22.81
C PHE A 235 -4.31 19.86 24.33
N ASN A 236 -3.77 20.89 25.00
CA ASN A 236 -3.89 21.09 26.44
C ASN A 236 -4.88 22.21 26.79
N GLU A 237 -5.23 22.33 28.07
CA GLU A 237 -6.12 23.37 28.59
C GLU A 237 -5.57 24.79 28.39
N SER A 238 -4.24 24.93 28.32
CA SER A 238 -3.56 26.20 28.07
C SER A 238 -3.63 26.67 26.61
N GLY A 239 -4.34 25.96 25.74
CA GLY A 239 -4.48 26.29 24.32
C GLY A 239 -3.27 25.93 23.45
N GLN A 240 -2.24 25.29 24.01
CA GLN A 240 -1.11 24.78 23.25
C GLN A 240 -1.54 23.52 22.50
N SER A 241 -1.04 23.39 21.27
CA SER A 241 -1.18 22.16 20.50
C SER A 241 0.18 21.64 20.07
N GLN A 242 0.33 20.33 20.02
CA GLN A 242 1.53 19.68 19.53
C GLN A 242 1.16 18.50 18.64
N THR A 243 1.77 18.48 17.46
CA THR A 243 1.65 17.37 16.52
C THR A 243 2.96 16.59 16.50
N ARG A 244 2.88 15.26 16.53
CA ARG A 244 4.05 14.36 16.43
C ARG A 244 3.78 13.22 15.47
N LEU A 245 4.79 12.85 14.69
CA LEU A 245 4.77 11.66 13.84
C LEU A 245 4.56 10.41 14.70
N LEU A 246 3.52 9.64 14.39
CA LEU A 246 3.22 8.39 15.08
C LEU A 246 3.84 7.20 14.35
N CYS A 247 3.56 7.07 13.06
CA CYS A 247 4.14 6.04 12.21
C CYS A 247 3.95 6.37 10.73
N SER A 248 4.71 5.71 9.86
CA SER A 248 4.50 5.75 8.42
C SER A 248 4.66 4.37 7.79
N LYS A 249 4.16 4.23 6.57
CA LYS A 249 4.29 3.02 5.78
C LYS A 249 4.35 3.35 4.30
N SER A 250 5.24 2.69 3.59
CA SER A 250 5.36 2.80 2.13
C SER A 250 5.32 1.44 1.45
N ARG A 251 4.97 1.46 0.16
CA ARG A 251 5.09 0.33 -0.76
C ARG A 251 5.65 0.84 -2.08
N VAL A 252 6.69 0.19 -2.57
CA VAL A 252 7.22 0.47 -3.91
C VAL A 252 6.13 0.14 -4.94
N ALA A 253 5.98 1.01 -5.94
CA ALA A 253 4.98 0.87 -6.97
C ALA A 253 5.20 -0.46 -7.73
N PRO A 254 4.14 -1.15 -8.17
CA PRO A 254 4.30 -2.41 -8.90
C PRO A 254 5.07 -2.22 -10.21
N LEU A 255 5.84 -3.23 -10.61
CA LEU A 255 6.52 -3.23 -11.92
C LEU A 255 5.53 -3.17 -13.10
N LYS A 256 4.32 -3.71 -12.90
CA LYS A 256 3.22 -3.51 -13.84
C LYS A 256 2.69 -2.10 -13.68
N THR A 257 2.86 -1.28 -14.71
CA THR A 257 2.44 0.13 -14.71
C THR A 257 0.97 0.26 -14.37
N LEU A 258 0.70 1.01 -13.31
CA LEU A 258 -0.62 1.46 -12.92
C LEU A 258 -0.70 2.96 -13.18
N THR A 259 -1.92 3.45 -13.42
CA THR A 259 -2.15 4.90 -13.54
C THR A 259 -1.92 5.56 -12.17
N ILE A 260 -1.48 6.83 -12.17
CA ILE A 260 -1.29 7.61 -10.95
C ILE A 260 -2.54 7.60 -10.06
N PRO A 261 -3.76 7.84 -10.58
CA PRO A 261 -4.97 7.76 -9.74
C PRO A 261 -5.17 6.42 -9.03
N ARG A 262 -4.84 5.30 -9.69
CA ARG A 262 -4.93 3.96 -9.07
C ARG A 262 -3.88 3.77 -7.96
N LEU A 263 -2.71 4.39 -8.09
CA LEU A 263 -1.68 4.39 -7.05
C LEU A 263 -2.10 5.29 -5.88
N GLU A 264 -2.65 6.47 -6.15
CA GLU A 264 -3.20 7.39 -5.13
C GLU A 264 -4.32 6.72 -4.33
N LEU A 265 -5.26 6.04 -4.99
CA LEU A 265 -6.29 5.24 -4.31
C LEU A 265 -5.68 4.08 -3.49
N SER A 266 -4.57 3.50 -3.96
CA SER A 266 -3.85 2.46 -3.21
C SER A 266 -3.14 3.04 -1.98
N ALA A 267 -2.68 4.29 -2.03
CA ALA A 267 -2.17 5.04 -0.90
C ALA A 267 -3.27 5.31 0.14
N ALA A 268 -4.44 5.75 -0.30
CA ALA A 268 -5.60 5.97 0.57
C ALA A 268 -6.05 4.68 1.28
N LEU A 269 -6.04 3.55 0.57
CA LEU A 269 -6.30 2.24 1.19
C LEU A 269 -5.21 1.84 2.18
N LEU A 270 -3.93 2.08 1.85
CA LEU A 270 -2.82 1.81 2.77
C LEU A 270 -2.98 2.61 4.06
N LEU A 271 -3.36 3.87 3.97
CA LEU A 271 -3.62 4.74 5.11
C LEU A 271 -4.80 4.24 5.95
N SER A 272 -5.92 3.89 5.31
CA SER A 272 -7.11 3.34 5.99
C SER A 272 -6.77 2.11 6.84
N ARG A 273 -6.00 1.18 6.26
CA ARG A 273 -5.53 -0.02 6.96
C ARG A 273 -4.57 0.30 8.10
N LEU A 274 -3.67 1.27 7.90
CA LEU A 274 -2.70 1.68 8.91
C LEU A 274 -3.41 2.29 10.13
N VAL A 275 -4.31 3.24 9.91
CA VAL A 275 -5.07 3.91 10.98
C VAL A 275 -5.95 2.90 11.72
N LYS A 276 -6.68 2.01 11.00
CA LYS A 276 -7.49 0.96 11.63
C LYS A 276 -6.67 0.05 12.54
N LYS A 277 -5.41 -0.21 12.19
CA LYS A 277 -4.51 -1.04 12.99
C LYS A 277 -3.96 -0.29 14.20
N VAL A 278 -3.55 0.96 14.02
CA VAL A 278 -2.80 1.70 15.05
C VAL A 278 -3.70 2.30 16.11
N VAL A 279 -4.85 2.88 15.74
CA VAL A 279 -5.74 3.58 16.69
C VAL A 279 -6.16 2.69 17.88
N PRO A 280 -6.60 1.43 17.69
CA PRO A 280 -6.97 0.56 18.81
C PRO A 280 -5.79 0.18 19.71
N ILE A 281 -4.57 0.13 19.16
CA ILE A 281 -3.35 -0.23 19.91
C ILE A 281 -2.95 0.89 20.87
N LEU A 282 -3.27 2.15 20.54
CA LEU A 282 -2.93 3.29 21.38
C LEU A 282 -3.64 3.26 22.73
N GLN A 283 -4.86 2.70 22.81
CA GLN A 283 -5.69 2.73 24.02
C GLN A 283 -5.89 4.15 24.57
N LEU A 284 -5.98 5.13 23.67
CA LEU A 284 -6.18 6.55 23.99
C LEU A 284 -7.60 7.00 23.62
N PRO A 285 -8.18 7.99 24.31
CA PRO A 285 -9.47 8.57 23.95
C PRO A 285 -9.33 9.49 22.73
N ILE A 286 -9.29 8.90 21.54
CA ILE A 286 -9.19 9.66 20.28
C ILE A 286 -10.52 10.37 20.00
N ASN A 287 -10.50 11.70 19.95
CA ASN A 287 -11.69 12.51 19.70
C ASN A 287 -12.05 12.60 18.23
N LYS A 288 -11.04 12.68 17.34
CA LYS A 288 -11.27 12.82 15.90
C LYS A 288 -10.19 12.16 15.07
N ILE A 289 -10.59 11.64 13.91
CA ILE A 289 -9.69 11.02 12.92
C ILE A 289 -9.93 11.69 11.58
N TRP A 290 -8.86 12.30 11.06
CA TRP A 290 -8.82 12.99 9.76
C TRP A 290 -7.92 12.22 8.80
N MET A 291 -8.37 12.10 7.54
CA MET A 291 -7.70 11.39 6.47
C MET A 291 -7.52 12.36 5.31
N TRP A 292 -6.29 12.53 4.83
CA TRP A 292 -5.90 13.57 3.89
C TRP A 292 -5.26 12.97 2.65
N THR A 293 -5.62 13.49 1.49
CA THR A 293 -4.94 13.24 0.22
C THR A 293 -5.06 14.47 -0.66
N ASP A 294 -4.07 14.72 -1.49
CA ASP A 294 -4.07 15.75 -2.54
C ASP A 294 -4.70 15.26 -3.85
N SER A 295 -5.07 13.98 -3.94
CA SER A 295 -5.76 13.42 -5.10
C SER A 295 -7.27 13.66 -5.03
N THR A 296 -7.73 14.61 -5.84
CA THR A 296 -9.16 14.91 -6.03
C THR A 296 -9.92 13.73 -6.66
N ILE A 297 -9.25 12.96 -7.54
CA ILE A 297 -9.81 11.77 -8.18
C ILE A 297 -10.01 10.65 -7.15
N ALA A 298 -9.00 10.40 -6.30
CA ALA A 298 -9.12 9.40 -5.24
C ALA A 298 -10.24 9.76 -4.25
N LEU A 299 -10.34 11.04 -3.85
CA LEU A 299 -11.44 11.53 -3.01
C LEU A 299 -12.79 11.32 -3.67
N ALA A 300 -12.93 11.66 -4.95
CA ALA A 300 -14.16 11.46 -5.69
C ALA A 300 -14.54 9.96 -5.76
N TRP A 301 -13.59 9.07 -6.03
CA TRP A 301 -13.85 7.62 -6.01
C TRP A 301 -14.24 7.11 -4.63
N ILE A 302 -13.62 7.60 -3.54
CA ILE A 302 -13.98 7.23 -2.17
C ILE A 302 -15.41 7.63 -1.83
N LYS A 303 -15.92 8.73 -2.39
CA LYS A 303 -17.31 9.19 -2.22
C LYS A 303 -18.31 8.42 -3.11
N THR A 304 -17.84 7.70 -4.13
CA THR A 304 -18.69 6.98 -5.08
C THR A 304 -19.05 5.57 -4.61
N GLU A 305 -20.26 5.14 -4.90
CA GLU A 305 -20.71 3.78 -4.57
C GLU A 305 -19.88 2.73 -5.34
N PRO A 306 -19.29 1.72 -4.67
CA PRO A 306 -18.37 0.76 -5.29
C PRO A 306 -18.90 0.08 -6.55
N HIS A 307 -20.19 -0.25 -6.56
CA HIS A 307 -20.80 -0.98 -7.67
C HIS A 307 -20.75 -0.22 -9.00
N LYS A 308 -20.64 1.12 -8.97
CA LYS A 308 -20.51 2.00 -10.14
C LYS A 308 -19.09 2.01 -10.73
N LEU A 309 -18.10 1.47 -10.02
CA LEU A 309 -16.68 1.54 -10.39
C LEU A 309 -16.20 0.21 -10.97
N LYS A 310 -15.19 0.25 -11.84
CA LYS A 310 -14.50 -0.95 -12.35
C LYS A 310 -13.82 -1.70 -11.20
N THR A 311 -13.63 -3.01 -11.38
CA THR A 311 -13.28 -3.97 -10.30
C THR A 311 -12.09 -3.53 -9.43
N PHE A 312 -11.01 -3.02 -10.02
CA PHE A 312 -9.82 -2.59 -9.25
C PHE A 312 -10.14 -1.46 -8.26
N VAL A 313 -10.88 -0.44 -8.74
CA VAL A 313 -11.25 0.75 -7.97
C VAL A 313 -12.37 0.40 -7.00
N SER A 314 -13.42 -0.28 -7.48
CA SER A 314 -14.55 -0.78 -6.67
C SER A 314 -14.10 -1.52 -5.42
N ASN A 315 -13.21 -2.51 -5.56
CA ASN A 315 -12.78 -3.32 -4.43
C ASN A 315 -12.02 -2.50 -3.36
N ARG A 316 -11.21 -1.53 -3.79
CA ARG A 316 -10.46 -0.66 -2.87
C ARG A 316 -11.37 0.36 -2.19
N VAL A 317 -12.28 0.97 -2.95
CA VAL A 317 -13.27 1.92 -2.42
C VAL A 317 -14.17 1.24 -1.39
N ALA A 318 -14.69 0.05 -1.69
CA ALA A 318 -15.51 -0.70 -0.74
C ALA A 318 -14.76 -0.96 0.59
N GLU A 319 -13.48 -1.33 0.51
CA GLU A 319 -12.66 -1.56 1.69
C GLU A 319 -12.34 -0.25 2.43
N ILE A 320 -12.01 0.84 1.73
CA ILE A 320 -11.79 2.16 2.35
C ILE A 320 -13.04 2.59 3.09
N GLN A 321 -14.21 2.56 2.45
CA GLN A 321 -15.49 2.96 3.05
C GLN A 321 -15.81 2.10 4.29
N ALA A 322 -15.56 0.79 4.24
CA ALA A 322 -15.76 -0.09 5.38
C ALA A 322 -14.80 0.20 6.55
N LEU A 323 -13.54 0.52 6.26
CA LEU A 323 -12.52 0.82 7.28
C LEU A 323 -12.64 2.23 7.86
N SER A 324 -13.17 3.18 7.10
CA SER A 324 -13.15 4.61 7.40
C SER A 324 -14.52 5.23 7.63
N LYS A 325 -15.53 4.42 7.97
CA LYS A 325 -16.91 4.87 8.22
C LYS A 325 -17.02 6.04 9.21
N ASP A 326 -16.18 6.05 10.24
CA ASP A 326 -16.18 7.07 11.30
C ASP A 326 -15.03 8.10 11.12
N TYR A 327 -14.36 8.11 9.96
CA TYR A 327 -13.22 8.99 9.68
C TYR A 327 -13.61 10.07 8.66
N HIS A 328 -12.90 11.19 8.69
CA HIS A 328 -13.20 12.34 7.84
C HIS A 328 -12.15 12.48 6.74
N TRP A 329 -12.53 12.18 5.50
CA TRP A 329 -11.67 12.41 4.33
C TRP A 329 -11.72 13.86 3.87
N LYS A 330 -10.56 14.46 3.64
CA LYS A 330 -10.41 15.83 3.15
C LYS A 330 -9.27 15.95 2.14
N HIS A 331 -9.36 16.97 1.32
CA HIS A 331 -8.26 17.38 0.45
C HIS A 331 -7.19 18.14 1.25
N VAL A 332 -5.93 17.97 0.87
CA VAL A 332 -4.79 18.78 1.31
C VAL A 332 -3.98 19.20 0.09
N SER A 333 -3.40 20.40 0.07
CA SER A 333 -2.50 20.78 -1.01
C SER A 333 -1.22 19.94 -0.99
N SER A 334 -0.67 19.58 -2.16
CA SER A 334 0.55 18.74 -2.24
C SER A 334 1.74 19.33 -1.49
N LYS A 335 1.83 20.67 -1.38
CA LYS A 335 2.87 21.35 -0.59
C LYS A 335 2.79 21.04 0.90
N ASN A 336 1.58 20.81 1.42
CA ASN A 336 1.29 20.51 2.81
C ASN A 336 1.06 19.00 3.03
N ASN A 337 1.36 18.14 2.05
CA ASN A 337 1.19 16.70 2.15
C ASN A 337 2.53 16.02 2.53
N PRO A 338 2.76 15.65 3.81
CA PRO A 338 3.99 15.00 4.22
C PRO A 338 4.16 13.59 3.61
N ALA A 339 3.10 12.99 3.07
CA ALA A 339 3.19 11.69 2.42
C ALA A 339 3.95 11.74 1.08
N ASP A 340 4.09 12.91 0.44
CA ASP A 340 4.89 13.08 -0.79
C ASP A 340 6.37 12.74 -0.56
N LEU A 341 6.91 13.14 0.59
CA LEU A 341 8.30 12.87 0.94
C LEU A 341 8.62 11.37 0.99
N ILE A 342 7.70 10.56 1.53
CA ILE A 342 7.87 9.12 1.64
C ILE A 342 7.49 8.39 0.35
N SER A 343 6.53 8.88 -0.45
CA SER A 343 6.15 8.28 -1.73
C SER A 343 7.26 8.40 -2.79
N ARG A 344 8.15 9.40 -2.67
CA ARG A 344 9.32 9.59 -3.54
C ARG A 344 10.62 9.06 -2.92
N GLY A 345 10.71 9.12 -1.59
CA GLY A 345 11.93 8.86 -0.84
C GLY A 345 12.91 10.04 -0.90
N CYS A 346 13.76 10.16 0.12
CA CYS A 346 14.71 11.28 0.24
C CYS A 346 16.06 10.84 0.81
N ASN A 347 17.05 11.72 0.72
CA ASN A 347 18.34 11.52 1.37
C ASN A 347 18.27 11.83 2.87
N VAL A 348 19.25 11.32 3.63
CA VAL A 348 19.35 11.57 5.07
C VAL A 348 19.45 13.06 5.41
N ASP A 349 20.24 13.80 4.63
CA ASP A 349 20.44 15.24 4.79
C ASP A 349 19.16 16.06 4.55
N GLU A 350 18.31 15.61 3.62
CA GLU A 350 17.03 16.24 3.32
C GLU A 350 16.04 15.98 4.47
N LEU A 351 15.98 14.75 4.97
CA LEU A 351 15.07 14.40 6.06
C LEU A 351 15.44 15.10 7.37
N LEU A 352 16.73 15.22 7.68
CA LEU A 352 17.21 15.91 8.88
C LEU A 352 16.79 17.39 8.93
N LYS A 353 16.65 18.03 7.76
CA LYS A 353 16.24 19.44 7.64
C LYS A 353 14.73 19.61 7.51
N ASN A 354 13.96 18.53 7.41
CA ASN A 354 12.53 18.57 7.14
C ASN A 354 11.73 18.52 8.45
N GLU A 355 11.38 19.69 8.99
CA GLU A 355 10.59 19.80 10.21
C GLU A 355 9.16 19.28 10.04
N MET A 356 8.55 19.50 8.87
CA MET A 356 7.19 19.05 8.53
C MET A 356 7.05 17.53 8.68
N TRP A 357 8.09 16.76 8.34
CA TRP A 357 8.03 15.30 8.47
C TRP A 357 7.80 14.85 9.91
N PHE A 358 8.40 15.51 10.90
CA PHE A 358 8.31 15.09 12.31
C PHE A 358 7.16 15.79 13.06
N SER A 359 6.92 17.06 12.73
CA SER A 359 5.92 17.91 13.39
C SER A 359 4.58 17.95 12.66
N GLY A 360 4.48 17.36 11.47
CA GLY A 360 3.32 17.48 10.60
C GLY A 360 3.19 18.86 9.94
N PRO A 361 2.29 19.00 8.94
CA PRO A 361 2.01 20.28 8.32
C PRO A 361 1.23 21.19 9.27
N ASP A 362 1.37 22.51 9.09
CA ASP A 362 0.43 23.46 9.68
C ASP A 362 -0.90 23.35 8.92
N LEU A 363 -1.88 22.73 9.55
CA LEU A 363 -3.22 22.53 9.00
C LEU A 363 -4.05 23.79 9.22
N GLN A 364 -3.64 24.90 8.63
CA GLN A 364 -4.58 25.94 8.25
C GLN A 364 -5.36 25.35 7.09
N THR A 365 -6.60 24.95 7.35
CA THR A 365 -7.45 24.34 6.32
C THR A 365 -7.56 25.32 5.15
N ASP A 366 -6.99 24.96 4.01
CA ASP A 366 -7.41 25.54 2.74
C ASP A 366 -8.92 25.29 2.66
N GLU A 367 -9.75 26.33 2.76
CA GLU A 367 -11.22 26.27 2.72
C GLU A 367 -11.71 25.91 1.30
N TYR A 368 -11.25 24.80 0.75
CA TYR A 368 -11.94 24.19 -0.38
C TYR A 368 -13.12 23.43 0.19
N GLU A 369 -14.31 24.00 0.06
CA GLU A 369 -15.55 23.28 0.29
C GLU A 369 -15.56 22.01 -0.57
N ASP A 370 -16.02 20.90 0.00
CA ASP A 370 -16.14 19.59 -0.65
C ASP A 370 -16.86 19.63 -2.02
N ASN A 371 -17.64 20.70 -2.26
CA ASN A 371 -18.48 20.92 -3.44
C ASN A 371 -17.76 21.60 -4.61
N GLN A 372 -16.51 22.07 -4.44
CA GLN A 372 -15.76 22.77 -5.50
C GLN A 372 -14.77 21.86 -6.24
N LEU A 373 -14.59 20.62 -5.78
CA LEU A 373 -13.69 19.66 -6.40
C LEU A 373 -14.40 18.96 -7.57
N PHE A 374 -14.22 19.49 -8.77
CA PHE A 374 -14.58 18.76 -9.99
C PHE A 374 -13.52 17.68 -10.23
N PRO A 375 -13.88 16.39 -10.18
CA PRO A 375 -12.91 15.34 -10.47
C PRO A 375 -12.44 15.46 -11.92
N ASP A 376 -11.14 15.27 -12.12
CA ASP A 376 -10.50 15.22 -13.43
C ASP A 376 -11.29 14.30 -14.40
N PRO A 377 -11.36 14.59 -15.71
CA PRO A 377 -12.06 13.75 -16.68
C PRO A 377 -11.73 12.25 -16.59
N SER A 378 -10.49 11.89 -16.22
CA SER A 378 -10.03 10.51 -16.01
C SER A 378 -10.80 9.75 -14.92
N TYR A 379 -11.49 10.45 -14.01
CA TYR A 379 -12.45 9.85 -13.09
C TYR A 379 -13.52 9.04 -13.82
N ARG A 380 -14.00 9.53 -14.97
CA ARG A 380 -15.04 8.88 -15.77
C ARG A 380 -14.57 7.56 -16.39
N ASP A 381 -13.28 7.42 -16.63
CA ASP A 381 -12.71 6.21 -17.24
C ASP A 381 -12.87 4.97 -16.35
N GLU A 382 -12.98 5.15 -15.03
CA GLU A 382 -13.13 4.06 -14.07
C GLU A 382 -14.56 3.83 -13.61
N LEU A 383 -15.50 4.66 -14.05
CA LEU A 383 -16.92 4.31 -13.96
C LEU A 383 -17.16 3.12 -14.88
N LYS A 384 -17.87 2.10 -14.39
CA LYS A 384 -18.52 1.14 -15.27
C LYS A 384 -19.45 1.98 -16.13
N CYS A 385 -19.15 2.10 -17.42
CA CYS A 385 -20.00 2.79 -18.38
C CYS A 385 -21.41 2.31 -18.17
N ALA A 386 -22.20 3.15 -17.51
CA ALA A 386 -23.61 2.94 -17.40
C ALA A 386 -24.13 3.43 -18.74
N VAL A 387 -24.44 2.49 -19.63
CA VAL A 387 -25.42 2.63 -20.73
C VAL A 387 -26.64 3.46 -20.30
N THR A 388 -26.85 3.64 -19.00
CA THR A 388 -27.78 4.51 -18.31
C THR A 388 -27.68 6.01 -18.61
N LEU A 389 -26.50 6.64 -18.78
CA LEU A 389 -26.44 8.11 -19.00
C LEU A 389 -27.02 8.52 -20.37
N SER A 390 -26.78 7.71 -21.42
CA SER A 390 -27.43 7.91 -22.71
C SER A 390 -28.92 7.55 -22.67
N MET A 391 -29.32 6.62 -21.79
CA MET A 391 -30.73 6.25 -21.57
C MET A 391 -31.53 7.37 -20.90
N THR A 392 -30.98 8.10 -19.93
CA THR A 392 -31.67 9.23 -19.29
C THR A 392 -31.80 10.44 -20.22
N GLU A 393 -30.75 10.75 -21.00
CA GLU A 393 -30.82 11.78 -22.05
C GLU A 393 -31.79 11.37 -23.18
N PHE A 394 -31.85 10.07 -23.51
CA PHE A 394 -32.81 9.52 -24.47
C PHE A 394 -34.26 9.60 -23.96
N ILE A 395 -34.54 9.22 -22.71
CA ILE A 395 -35.87 9.32 -22.10
C ILE A 395 -36.33 10.79 -22.02
N ASN A 396 -35.43 11.71 -21.67
CA ASN A 396 -35.75 13.14 -21.60
C ASN A 396 -35.97 13.74 -23.01
N ASN A 397 -35.20 13.32 -24.01
CA ASN A 397 -35.39 13.76 -25.40
C ASN A 397 -36.64 13.16 -26.08
N ILE A 398 -37.09 11.97 -25.67
CA ILE A 398 -38.37 11.40 -26.11
C ILE A 398 -39.53 12.14 -25.46
N LYS A 399 -39.50 12.35 -24.14
CA LYS A 399 -40.53 13.11 -23.42
C LYS A 399 -40.65 14.56 -23.89
N ALA A 400 -39.56 15.20 -24.27
CA ALA A 400 -39.57 16.55 -24.83
C ALA A 400 -40.16 16.62 -26.25
N LYS A 401 -40.29 15.49 -26.95
CA LYS A 401 -40.97 15.38 -28.26
C LYS A 401 -42.42 14.92 -28.17
N GLU A 402 -42.85 14.40 -27.02
CA GLU A 402 -44.24 14.01 -26.74
C GLU A 402 -45.10 15.21 -26.33
N SER A 403 -45.24 16.19 -27.23
CA SER A 403 -46.40 17.10 -27.21
C SER A 403 -47.57 16.55 -28.02
N CYS A 404 -47.43 15.39 -28.67
CA CYS A 404 -48.50 14.76 -29.45
C CYS A 404 -48.25 13.25 -29.61
N ASN A 405 -48.69 12.44 -28.66
CA ASN A 405 -49.46 11.22 -28.93
C ASN A 405 -49.89 10.53 -27.63
N LYS A 406 -51.16 10.15 -27.58
CA LYS A 406 -51.86 9.63 -26.40
C LYS A 406 -51.90 8.09 -26.34
N GLU A 407 -50.93 7.39 -26.94
CA GLU A 407 -50.90 5.92 -26.92
C GLU A 407 -49.57 5.39 -26.36
N LYS A 408 -49.71 4.46 -25.40
CA LYS A 408 -48.72 4.13 -24.35
C LYS A 408 -47.62 3.14 -24.76
N TYR A 409 -47.42 2.85 -26.05
CA TYR A 409 -46.48 1.82 -26.48
C TYR A 409 -45.73 2.21 -27.76
N LEU A 410 -44.40 2.02 -27.74
CA LEU A 410 -43.51 2.20 -28.88
C LEU A 410 -43.75 1.10 -29.93
N THR A 411 -43.78 1.46 -31.21
CA THR A 411 -43.91 0.53 -32.32
C THR A 411 -42.60 -0.22 -32.61
N ALA A 412 -42.67 -1.41 -33.23
CA ALA A 412 -41.49 -2.22 -33.54
C ALA A 412 -40.45 -1.50 -34.43
N ASP A 413 -40.92 -0.64 -35.34
CA ASP A 413 -40.05 0.19 -36.19
C ASP A 413 -39.36 1.31 -35.42
N GLU A 414 -40.03 1.89 -34.42
CA GLU A 414 -39.41 2.87 -33.52
C GLU A 414 -38.34 2.23 -32.64
N VAL A 415 -38.60 1.02 -32.14
CA VAL A 415 -37.61 0.22 -31.40
C VAL A 415 -36.42 -0.08 -32.31
N LYS A 416 -36.65 -0.56 -33.54
CA LYS A 416 -35.57 -0.88 -34.49
C LYS A 416 -34.71 0.34 -34.84
N ARG A 417 -35.34 1.49 -35.13
CA ARG A 417 -34.64 2.76 -35.38
C ARG A 417 -33.87 3.24 -34.17
N SER A 418 -34.40 3.06 -32.95
CA SER A 418 -33.71 3.42 -31.72
C SER A 418 -32.46 2.55 -31.49
N THR A 419 -32.52 1.24 -31.77
CA THR A 419 -31.35 0.35 -31.70
C THR A 419 -30.28 0.71 -32.72
N GLU A 420 -30.65 1.04 -33.96
CA GLU A 420 -29.70 1.48 -34.98
C GLU A 420 -29.04 2.82 -34.64
N PHE A 421 -29.81 3.73 -34.04
CA PHE A 421 -29.31 5.02 -33.57
C PHE A 421 -28.37 4.89 -32.38
N LEU A 422 -28.72 4.06 -31.39
CA LEU A 422 -27.86 3.74 -30.25
C LEU A 422 -26.56 3.05 -30.69
N ALA A 423 -26.64 2.13 -31.65
CA ALA A 423 -25.45 1.50 -32.23
C ALA A 423 -24.54 2.54 -32.92
N LYS A 424 -25.10 3.51 -33.65
CA LYS A 424 -24.33 4.60 -34.27
C LYS A 424 -23.69 5.53 -33.24
N ILE A 425 -24.38 5.87 -32.16
CA ILE A 425 -23.82 6.72 -31.10
C ILE A 425 -22.70 5.99 -30.35
N ALA A 426 -22.91 4.73 -29.98
CA ALA A 426 -21.89 3.90 -29.33
C ALA A 426 -20.66 3.73 -30.23
N GLN A 427 -20.87 3.52 -31.53
CA GLN A 427 -19.80 3.48 -32.52
C GLN A 427 -19.04 4.81 -32.62
N LEU A 428 -19.74 5.95 -32.59
CA LEU A 428 -19.13 7.28 -32.64
C LEU A 428 -18.40 7.67 -31.35
N SER A 429 -18.79 7.14 -30.19
CA SER A 429 -18.12 7.39 -28.92
C SER A 429 -16.89 6.49 -28.71
N GLU A 430 -16.98 5.21 -29.08
CA GLU A 430 -15.89 4.25 -28.83
C GLU A 430 -14.90 4.12 -29.99
N PHE A 431 -15.34 4.31 -31.25
CA PHE A 431 -14.53 4.09 -32.46
C PHE A 431 -14.39 5.36 -33.31
N LYS A 432 -14.38 6.53 -32.66
CA LYS A 432 -14.34 7.84 -33.33
C LYS A 432 -13.15 7.96 -34.30
N ALA A 433 -11.98 7.48 -33.86
CA ALA A 433 -10.75 7.52 -34.64
C ALA A 433 -10.82 6.61 -35.89
N GLU A 434 -11.34 5.38 -35.78
CA GLU A 434 -11.52 4.49 -36.94
C GLU A 434 -12.58 5.02 -37.91
N ILE A 435 -13.66 5.62 -37.40
CA ILE A 435 -14.72 6.21 -38.23
C ILE A 435 -14.19 7.43 -39.01
N ASP A 436 -13.40 8.28 -38.37
CA ASP A 436 -12.80 9.44 -39.03
C ASP A 436 -11.72 9.03 -40.04
N ALA A 437 -10.98 7.94 -39.77
CA ALA A 437 -10.08 7.33 -40.74
C ALA A 437 -10.84 6.77 -41.96
N LEU A 438 -11.96 6.06 -41.76
CA LEU A 438 -12.80 5.53 -42.83
C LEU A 438 -13.46 6.63 -43.67
N LYS A 439 -13.85 7.76 -43.04
CA LYS A 439 -14.39 8.93 -43.76
C LYS A 439 -13.32 9.59 -44.63
N LYS A 440 -12.08 9.70 -44.15
CA LYS A 440 -10.94 10.20 -44.96
C LYS A 440 -10.64 9.30 -46.17
N VAL A 441 -10.74 7.98 -46.01
CA VAL A 441 -10.58 7.01 -47.11
C VAL A 441 -11.72 7.12 -48.16
N LYS A 442 -12.96 7.37 -47.73
CA LYS A 442 -14.10 7.57 -48.65
C LYS A 442 -14.04 8.86 -49.45
N VAL A 443 -13.44 9.93 -48.92
CA VAL A 443 -13.25 11.19 -49.67
C VAL A 443 -12.22 10.98 -50.80
N PHE A 444 -11.17 10.19 -50.57
CA PHE A 444 -10.17 9.85 -51.59
C PHE A 444 -10.73 8.98 -52.73
N GLN A 445 -11.69 8.09 -52.44
CA GLN A 445 -12.32 7.25 -53.47
C GLN A 445 -13.38 7.99 -54.31
N LYS A 446 -13.88 9.15 -53.86
CA LYS A 446 -14.93 9.89 -54.56
C LYS A 446 -14.41 10.71 -55.75
N HIS A 447 -13.11 11.04 -55.79
CA HIS A 447 -12.49 11.75 -56.91
C HIS A 447 -12.15 10.85 -58.13
N ASN A 448 -12.24 9.53 -58.01
CA ASN A 448 -11.86 8.58 -59.08
C ASN A 448 -13.03 7.76 -59.65
N ARG A 449 -14.28 8.19 -59.47
CA ARG A 449 -15.46 7.46 -59.98
C ARG A 449 -16.45 8.37 -60.68
N GLU A 450 -15.97 9.08 -61.69
CA GLU A 450 -16.81 9.47 -62.83
C GLU A 450 -16.18 8.86 -64.09
N THR A 451 -16.42 7.58 -64.32
CA THR A 451 -16.49 6.97 -65.65
C THR A 451 -17.10 5.58 -65.53
N SER A 452 -18.14 5.38 -66.36
CA SER A 452 -18.77 4.13 -66.84
C SER A 452 -19.29 3.08 -65.84
N GLY A 453 -20.59 2.79 -65.97
CA GLY A 453 -21.27 1.68 -65.30
C GLY A 453 -21.07 0.32 -65.99
N SER A 454 -21.27 -0.76 -65.22
CA SER A 454 -21.99 -2.00 -65.59
C SER A 454 -21.53 -3.19 -64.73
N SER A 455 -22.53 -3.83 -64.09
CA SER A 455 -22.67 -5.24 -63.69
C SER A 455 -21.67 -5.98 -62.78
N ARG A 456 -22.26 -6.84 -61.95
CA ARG A 456 -21.67 -7.73 -60.92
C ARG A 456 -20.78 -8.83 -61.52
N LYS A 457 -19.62 -9.09 -60.89
CA LYS A 457 -19.05 -10.42 -60.56
C LYS A 457 -17.79 -10.27 -59.68
N ASN A 458 -17.84 -10.76 -58.45
CA ASN A 458 -16.67 -10.82 -57.56
C ASN A 458 -15.77 -11.99 -57.97
N ASN A 459 -14.75 -11.73 -58.77
CA ASN A 459 -13.71 -12.71 -59.05
C ASN A 459 -12.69 -12.72 -57.91
N VAL A 460 -12.60 -13.85 -57.21
CA VAL A 460 -11.61 -14.10 -56.17
C VAL A 460 -10.36 -14.72 -56.81
N ALA A 461 -9.17 -14.19 -56.53
CA ALA A 461 -7.91 -14.61 -57.15
C ALA A 461 -6.93 -15.27 -56.15
N VAL A 462 -5.99 -16.06 -56.65
CA VAL A 462 -4.87 -16.59 -55.86
C VAL A 462 -4.04 -15.43 -55.32
N GLY A 463 -3.84 -15.40 -54.00
CA GLY A 463 -3.19 -14.31 -53.26
C GLY A 463 -4.14 -13.35 -52.54
N CYS A 464 -5.46 -13.40 -52.82
CA CYS A 464 -6.44 -12.58 -52.09
C CYS A 464 -6.61 -13.06 -50.63
N LEU A 465 -6.74 -12.10 -49.72
CA LEU A 465 -7.13 -12.33 -48.33
C LEU A 465 -8.65 -12.44 -48.23
N VAL A 466 -9.14 -13.51 -47.63
CA VAL A 466 -10.56 -13.79 -47.44
C VAL A 466 -10.87 -14.04 -45.96
N LEU A 467 -12.08 -13.66 -45.55
CA LEU A 467 -12.60 -13.92 -44.21
C LEU A 467 -13.26 -15.29 -44.20
N LEU A 468 -12.72 -16.21 -43.40
CA LEU A 468 -13.35 -17.52 -43.19
C LEU A 468 -14.53 -17.33 -42.23
N LYS A 469 -15.73 -17.68 -42.70
CA LYS A 469 -16.95 -17.64 -41.92
C LYS A 469 -17.47 -19.07 -41.82
N GLU A 470 -17.26 -19.71 -40.67
CA GLU A 470 -17.98 -20.95 -40.36
C GLU A 470 -19.39 -20.59 -39.90
N ASN A 471 -20.38 -21.35 -40.37
CA ASN A 471 -21.78 -20.98 -40.23
C ASN A 471 -22.31 -21.08 -38.79
N ASP A 472 -21.54 -21.65 -37.85
CA ASP A 472 -22.01 -21.97 -36.48
C ASP A 472 -21.17 -21.39 -35.33
N LEU A 473 -20.37 -20.34 -35.57
CA LEU A 473 -19.68 -19.59 -34.49
C LEU A 473 -20.14 -18.13 -34.40
N PRO A 474 -20.22 -17.54 -33.18
CA PRO A 474 -20.68 -16.16 -33.00
C PRO A 474 -19.71 -15.14 -33.64
N PRO A 475 -20.21 -13.97 -34.09
CA PRO A 475 -19.60 -13.16 -35.15
C PRO A 475 -18.43 -12.27 -34.68
N CYS A 476 -17.57 -12.74 -33.78
CA CYS A 476 -16.55 -11.90 -33.15
C CYS A 476 -15.10 -12.41 -33.21
N LYS A 477 -14.81 -13.50 -33.94
CA LYS A 477 -13.42 -13.86 -34.28
C LYS A 477 -13.35 -14.41 -35.70
N TRP A 478 -13.20 -13.53 -36.68
CA TRP A 478 -12.92 -13.96 -38.05
C TRP A 478 -11.42 -14.06 -38.27
N THR A 479 -10.97 -15.25 -38.64
CA THR A 479 -9.58 -15.47 -39.04
C THR A 479 -9.46 -15.19 -40.54
N MET A 480 -8.52 -14.32 -40.91
CA MET A 480 -8.22 -14.06 -42.32
C MET A 480 -7.27 -15.12 -42.86
N ALA A 481 -7.58 -15.64 -44.03
CA ALA A 481 -6.73 -16.59 -44.74
C ALA A 481 -6.37 -16.05 -46.12
N ARG A 482 -5.20 -16.43 -46.65
CA ARG A 482 -4.77 -16.08 -48.01
C ARG A 482 -4.95 -17.27 -48.93
N ILE A 483 -5.56 -17.05 -50.09
CA ILE A 483 -5.81 -18.12 -51.06
C ILE A 483 -4.50 -18.49 -51.74
N LEU A 484 -4.03 -19.72 -51.52
CA LEU A 484 -2.76 -20.20 -52.07
C LEU A 484 -2.93 -20.89 -53.43
N ARG A 485 -4.09 -21.48 -53.71
CA ARG A 485 -4.42 -22.11 -55.00
C ARG A 485 -5.93 -22.24 -55.17
N LEU A 486 -6.42 -22.13 -56.41
CA LEU A 486 -7.81 -22.42 -56.78
C LEU A 486 -7.81 -23.73 -57.59
N PHE A 487 -8.68 -24.67 -57.25
CA PHE A 487 -8.90 -25.87 -58.05
C PHE A 487 -10.18 -25.66 -58.87
N MET A 488 -10.05 -25.63 -60.20
CA MET A 488 -11.21 -25.65 -61.09
C MET A 488 -11.66 -27.10 -61.27
N GLU A 489 -12.95 -27.38 -61.03
CA GLU A 489 -13.55 -28.66 -61.39
C GLU A 489 -13.48 -28.87 -62.91
N LEU A 490 -12.99 -30.04 -63.30
CA LEU A 490 -12.89 -30.50 -64.68
C LEU A 490 -14.29 -30.77 -65.25
N THR A 491 -14.84 -29.86 -66.04
CA THR A 491 -15.79 -30.25 -67.09
C THR A 491 -15.01 -30.90 -68.22
N VAL A 492 -15.14 -32.23 -68.31
CA VAL A 492 -14.72 -33.03 -69.45
C VAL A 492 -15.44 -32.53 -70.71
N ARG A 493 -14.69 -31.95 -71.65
CA ARG A 493 -15.02 -31.97 -73.09
C ARG A 493 -13.75 -32.29 -73.90
N SER A 494 -13.84 -33.48 -74.47
CA SER A 494 -13.18 -34.04 -75.65
C SER A 494 -12.45 -33.08 -76.59
N GLU A 495 -11.30 -33.60 -77.07
CA GLU A 495 -10.74 -33.40 -78.43
C GLU A 495 -10.18 -31.99 -78.70
N SER A 496 -8.95 -31.79 -79.20
CA SER A 496 -8.00 -32.68 -79.87
C SER A 496 -6.73 -31.86 -80.18
N LEU A 497 -5.65 -32.58 -80.49
CA LEU A 497 -4.51 -32.22 -81.34
C LEU A 497 -3.23 -31.70 -80.67
N ASN A 498 -2.28 -32.65 -80.64
CA ASN A 498 -0.85 -32.59 -80.98
C ASN A 498 0.14 -32.00 -80.00
#